data_AF-A0A8S3ZQ38-F1
#
_entry.id   AF-A0A8S3ZQ38-F1
#
_cell.length_a   1.000
_cell.length_b   1.000
_cell.length_c   1.000
_cell.angle_alpha   90.00
_cell.angle_beta   90.00
_cell.angle_gamma   90.00
#
_symmetry.space_group_name_H-M   'P 1'
#
loop_
_entity.id
_entity.type
_entity.pdbx_description
1 polymer ?
#
loop_
_entity_poly.entity_id
_entity_poly.type
_entity_poly.pdbx_seq_one_letter_code
_entity_poly.pdbx_strand_id
1 'polypeptide(L)'
;MIHRQVNVALVVTLVCQWFRTATAHGRLWEPPSRSSMWRRGWDTPANYNDMQLFCGGFDATLSSRSAPENTRMSTRPKSALTFTFCSWQTVLAPGTTQVEAA
;
A
#
# COMPACT_ATOMS: atom_id res chain seq x y z
N MET A 1 -38.23 35.65 28.20
CA MET A 1 -36.76 35.52 28.11
C MET A 1 -36.30 34.05 28.07
N ILE A 2 -36.90 33.15 28.85
CA ILE A 2 -36.57 31.71 28.91
C ILE A 2 -36.75 30.99 27.56
N HIS A 3 -37.86 31.22 26.84
CA HIS A 3 -38.11 30.63 25.51
C HIS A 3 -37.02 30.95 24.47
N ARG A 4 -36.39 32.13 24.55
CA ARG A 4 -35.35 32.54 23.61
C ARG A 4 -34.05 31.76 23.85
N GLN A 5 -33.74 31.44 25.11
CA GLN A 5 -32.56 30.64 25.46
C GLN A 5 -32.72 29.16 25.13
N VAL A 6 -33.93 28.62 25.29
CA VAL A 6 -34.24 27.22 24.95
C VAL A 6 -34.14 26.99 23.43
N ASN A 7 -34.66 27.91 22.61
CA ASN A 7 -34.57 27.79 21.15
C ASN A 7 -33.13 27.88 20.65
N VAL A 8 -32.33 28.77 21.22
CA VAL A 8 -30.90 28.89 20.88
C VAL A 8 -30.14 27.61 21.25
N ALA A 9 -30.36 27.06 22.45
CA ALA A 9 -29.72 25.82 22.88
C ALA A 9 -30.11 24.61 22.01
N LEU A 10 -31.37 24.54 21.56
CA LEU A 10 -31.87 23.49 20.69
C LEU A 10 -31.23 23.56 19.28
N VAL A 11 -31.11 24.76 18.71
CA VAL A 11 -30.44 24.95 17.42
C VAL A 11 -28.96 24.55 17.50
N VAL A 12 -28.24 24.95 18.55
CA VAL A 12 -26.82 24.62 18.73
C VAL A 12 -26.60 23.11 18.83
N THR A 13 -27.41 22.42 19.64
CA THR A 13 -27.25 20.96 19.82
C THR A 13 -27.56 20.18 18.54
N LEU A 14 -28.58 20.60 17.78
CA LEU A 14 -28.90 20.00 16.48
C LEU A 14 -27.77 20.20 15.45
N VAL A 15 -27.13 21.37 15.42
CA VAL A 15 -26.01 21.64 14.51
C VAL A 15 -24.77 20.82 14.89
N CYS A 16 -24.45 20.68 16.17
CA CYS A 16 -23.29 19.92 16.62
C CYS A 16 -23.38 18.42 16.28
N GLN A 17 -24.59 17.85 16.23
CA GLN A 17 -24.80 16.43 15.90
C GLN A 17 -24.49 16.08 14.43
N TRP A 18 -24.41 17.08 13.55
CA TRP A 18 -24.10 16.88 12.14
C TRP A 18 -22.61 16.68 11.86
N PHE A 19 -21.73 17.18 12.74
CA PHE A 19 -20.29 16.94 12.65
C PHE A 19 -19.95 15.55 13.21
N ARG A 20 -20.17 14.51 12.39
CA ARG A 20 -19.73 13.15 12.70
C ARG A 20 -18.21 13.00 12.54
N THR A 21 -17.66 11.95 13.15
CA THR A 21 -16.22 11.66 13.20
C THR A 21 -15.60 11.54 11.81
N ALA A 22 -14.51 12.28 11.57
CA ALA A 22 -13.70 12.15 10.34
C ALA A 22 -12.61 11.08 10.54
N THR A 23 -12.50 10.14 9.60
CA THR A 23 -11.42 9.13 9.58
C THR A 23 -10.15 9.73 8.98
N ALA A 24 -9.40 10.45 9.81
CA ALA A 24 -8.13 11.04 9.41
C ALA A 24 -7.06 9.95 9.15
N HIS A 25 -6.42 10.02 7.98
CA HIS A 25 -5.27 9.19 7.61
C HIS A 25 -4.07 10.10 7.33
N GLY A 26 -2.91 9.70 7.84
CA GLY A 26 -1.68 10.50 7.75
C GLY A 26 -0.71 9.95 6.71
N ARG A 27 0.04 10.86 6.09
CA ARG A 27 1.24 10.54 5.28
C ARG A 27 2.40 11.40 5.73
N LEU A 28 3.63 10.94 5.49
CA LEU A 28 4.82 11.75 5.69
C LEU A 28 4.95 12.76 4.55
N TRP A 29 4.87 14.05 4.87
CA TRP A 29 4.91 15.13 3.89
C TRP A 29 6.32 15.69 3.64
N GLU A 30 7.15 15.77 4.69
CA GLU A 30 8.51 16.29 4.63
C GLU A 30 9.41 15.47 5.57
N PRO A 31 10.44 14.77 5.07
CA PRO A 31 10.69 14.49 3.65
C PRO A 31 9.54 13.65 3.04
N PRO A 32 9.21 13.82 1.76
CA PRO A 32 8.08 13.13 1.16
C PRO A 32 8.32 11.62 1.12
N SER A 33 7.35 10.84 1.59
CA SER A 33 7.40 9.37 1.47
C SER A 33 7.48 8.94 -0.01
N ARG A 34 8.02 7.74 -0.28
CA ARG A 34 8.08 7.15 -1.64
C ARG A 34 6.72 7.17 -2.36
N SER A 35 5.63 7.00 -1.62
CA SER A 35 4.26 7.02 -2.13
C SER A 35 3.72 8.42 -2.43
N SER A 36 4.28 9.46 -1.81
CA SER A 36 3.84 10.86 -1.94
C SER A 36 4.72 11.65 -2.92
N MET A 37 5.84 11.08 -3.37
CA MET A 37 6.81 11.73 -4.25
C MET A 37 6.20 12.22 -5.57
N TRP A 38 5.32 11.44 -6.21
CA TRP A 38 4.70 11.84 -7.47
C TRP A 38 3.96 13.19 -7.38
N ARG A 39 3.45 13.58 -6.19
CA ARG A 39 2.76 14.87 -5.98
C ARG A 39 3.69 16.07 -5.95
N ARG A 40 4.98 15.85 -5.76
CA ARG A 40 6.03 16.88 -5.74
C ARG A 40 6.79 16.96 -7.07
N GLY A 41 6.39 16.17 -8.08
CA GLY A 41 6.94 16.23 -9.42
C GLY A 41 8.09 15.26 -9.70
N TRP A 42 8.35 14.28 -8.83
CA TRP A 42 9.31 13.20 -9.14
C TRP A 42 8.71 12.16 -10.09
N ASP A 43 9.57 11.58 -10.94
CA ASP A 43 9.24 10.48 -11.85
C ASP A 43 9.01 9.17 -11.10
N THR A 44 7.83 9.07 -10.47
CA THR A 44 7.37 7.90 -9.74
C THR A 44 5.92 7.63 -10.14
N PRO A 45 5.50 6.35 -10.22
CA PRO A 45 4.12 6.03 -10.56
C PRO A 45 3.16 6.64 -9.52
N ALA A 46 2.09 7.28 -10.00
CA ALA A 46 1.15 7.98 -9.16
C ALA A 46 0.38 7.00 -8.25
N ASN A 47 0.52 7.18 -6.94
CA ASN A 47 -0.26 6.46 -5.94
C ASN A 47 -1.26 7.43 -5.29
N TYR A 48 -2.51 7.40 -5.73
CA TYR A 48 -3.58 8.24 -5.17
C TYR A 48 -3.95 7.87 -3.73
N ASN A 49 -3.62 6.66 -3.28
CA ASN A 49 -3.87 6.18 -1.93
C ASN A 49 -2.63 6.28 -1.03
N ASP A 50 -1.85 7.34 -1.20
CA ASP A 50 -0.60 7.56 -0.49
C ASP A 50 -0.77 7.81 1.02
N MET A 51 -1.99 8.07 1.46
CA MET A 51 -2.36 8.29 2.87
C MET A 51 -2.78 7.02 3.62
N GLN A 52 -3.07 5.90 2.95
CA GLN A 52 -3.56 4.69 3.61
C GLN A 52 -2.53 3.55 3.60
N LEU A 53 -1.28 3.84 3.93
CA LEU A 53 -0.22 2.83 4.00
C LEU A 53 -0.11 2.20 5.39
N PHE A 54 -1.11 1.40 5.75
CA PHE A 54 -1.24 0.73 7.06
C PHE A 54 -0.58 -0.67 7.10
N CYS A 55 0.57 -0.85 6.45
CA CYS A 55 1.34 -2.11 6.42
C CYS A 55 0.58 -3.34 5.87
N GLY A 56 -0.35 -3.12 4.93
CA GLY A 56 -1.08 -4.20 4.25
C GLY A 56 -2.37 -4.66 4.95
N GLY A 57 -2.72 -4.09 6.10
CA GLY A 57 -3.95 -4.42 6.83
C GLY A 57 -3.66 -5.04 8.18
N PHE A 58 -4.55 -4.79 9.13
CA PHE A 58 -4.53 -5.52 10.39
C PHE A 58 -4.64 -7.03 10.13
N ASP A 59 -5.56 -7.42 9.26
CA ASP A 59 -5.78 -8.83 8.89
C ASP A 59 -4.55 -9.46 8.24
N ALA A 60 -3.89 -8.76 7.30
CA ALA A 60 -2.68 -9.26 6.65
C ALA A 60 -1.50 -9.36 7.62
N THR A 61 -1.36 -8.39 8.53
CA THR A 61 -0.32 -8.40 9.57
C THR A 61 -0.53 -9.57 10.53
N LEU A 62 -1.77 -9.82 10.95
CA LEU A 62 -2.09 -10.90 11.86
C LEU A 62 -1.99 -12.27 11.17
N SER A 63 -2.50 -12.40 9.95
CA SER A 63 -2.42 -13.65 9.17
C SER A 63 -0.97 -14.02 8.83
N SER A 64 -0.07 -13.04 8.68
CA SER A 64 1.36 -13.29 8.47
C SER A 64 2.08 -13.88 9.70
N ARG A 65 1.52 -13.71 10.91
CA ARG A 65 2.09 -14.30 12.15
C ARG A 65 1.73 -15.77 12.32
N SER A 66 0.55 -16.18 11.86
CA SER A 66 0.12 -17.59 11.86
C SER A 66 0.56 -18.34 10.60
N ALA A 67 1.07 -17.64 9.59
CA ALA A 67 1.63 -18.27 8.40
C ALA A 67 2.95 -19.00 8.76
N PRO A 68 3.12 -20.27 8.34
CA PRO A 68 4.36 -21.02 8.55
C PRO A 68 5.53 -20.36 7.80
N GLU A 69 6.74 -20.45 8.38
CA GLU A 69 7.99 -19.79 7.94
C GLU A 69 8.25 -19.95 6.43
N ASN A 70 7.90 -21.11 5.85
CA ASN A 70 8.05 -21.43 4.43
C ASN A 70 7.17 -20.59 3.48
N THR A 71 6.21 -19.83 4.00
CA THR A 71 5.24 -19.04 3.21
C THR A 71 5.53 -17.53 3.29
N ARG A 72 6.42 -17.08 4.20
CA ARG A 72 6.67 -15.65 4.47
C ARG A 72 7.43 -14.94 3.34
N MET A 73 7.99 -15.67 2.38
CA MET A 73 8.69 -15.15 1.19
C MET A 73 8.10 -15.73 -0.11
N SER A 74 6.77 -15.80 -0.27
CA SER A 74 6.17 -16.38 -1.49
C SER A 74 4.91 -15.66 -1.95
N THR A 75 4.99 -14.34 -2.14
CA THR A 75 4.08 -13.62 -3.06
C THR A 75 4.84 -12.88 -4.16
N ARG A 76 6.09 -13.30 -4.47
CA ARG A 76 6.64 -13.03 -5.80
C ARG A 76 6.06 -14.07 -6.77
N PRO A 77 5.35 -13.66 -7.82
CA PRO A 77 4.98 -14.58 -8.89
C PRO A 77 6.25 -15.21 -9.48
N LYS A 78 6.12 -16.48 -9.84
CA LYS A 78 7.15 -17.37 -10.36
C LYS A 78 7.75 -16.80 -11.65
N SER A 79 8.92 -16.16 -11.55
CA SER A 79 9.87 -16.08 -12.67
C SER A 79 11.29 -15.97 -12.11
N ALA A 80 11.92 -17.13 -11.97
CA ALA A 80 13.38 -17.32 -12.00
C ALA A 80 14.20 -16.55 -10.95
N LEU A 81 14.13 -17.02 -9.70
CA LEU A 81 15.36 -17.18 -8.91
C LEU A 81 16.10 -18.41 -9.47
N THR A 82 16.81 -18.24 -10.59
CA THR A 82 17.85 -19.22 -10.97
C THR A 82 19.11 -18.85 -10.20
N PHE A 83 19.10 -19.14 -8.90
CA PHE A 83 20.32 -19.35 -8.12
C PHE A 83 20.60 -20.86 -8.13
N THR A 84 20.72 -21.43 -9.33
CA THR A 84 21.16 -22.82 -9.48
C THR A 84 22.67 -22.79 -9.65
N PHE A 85 23.34 -23.06 -8.54
CA PHE A 85 24.63 -23.72 -8.41
C PHE A 85 25.42 -23.94 -9.70
N CYS A 86 26.63 -23.36 -9.69
CA CYS A 86 27.77 -23.83 -10.46
C CYS A 86 27.94 -25.36 -10.28
N SER A 87 27.59 -26.16 -11.30
CA SER A 87 28.37 -27.30 -11.82
C SER A 87 27.56 -28.08 -12.87
N TRP A 88 28.04 -28.03 -14.12
CA TRP A 88 27.95 -29.08 -15.14
C TRP A 88 26.66 -29.90 -15.26
N GLN A 89 25.84 -29.60 -16.27
CA GLN A 89 25.50 -30.62 -17.28
C GLN A 89 24.94 -30.01 -18.56
N THR A 90 25.67 -30.25 -19.65
CA THR A 90 25.29 -30.07 -21.04
C THR A 90 24.08 -30.95 -21.34
N VAL A 91 22.90 -30.39 -21.56
CA VAL A 91 21.82 -31.07 -22.29
C VAL A 91 21.24 -30.10 -23.31
N LEU A 92 21.45 -30.47 -24.57
CA LEU A 92 21.07 -29.81 -25.80
C LEU A 92 19.55 -29.56 -25.85
N ALA A 93 19.15 -28.35 -26.21
CA ALA A 93 17.82 -28.09 -26.76
C ALA A 93 17.98 -27.74 -28.26
N PRO A 94 17.26 -28.42 -29.18
CA PRO A 94 17.32 -28.13 -30.61
C PRO A 94 16.39 -26.97 -30.96
N GLY A 95 16.92 -26.03 -31.75
CA GLY A 95 16.13 -25.21 -32.67
C GLY A 95 15.25 -24.12 -32.05
N THR A 96 15.82 -22.95 -31.72
CA THR A 96 15.22 -21.67 -32.10
C THR A 96 16.34 -20.65 -32.32
N THR A 97 16.28 -20.00 -33.48
CA THR A 97 17.20 -19.00 -34.01
C THR A 97 17.32 -17.78 -33.08
N GLN A 98 18.53 -17.44 -32.66
CA GLN A 98 18.83 -16.13 -32.06
C GLN A 98 19.11 -15.14 -33.20
N VAL A 99 18.31 -14.07 -33.29
CA VAL A 99 18.70 -12.86 -34.02
C VAL A 99 19.70 -12.13 -33.13
N GLU A 100 20.93 -12.06 -33.62
CA GLU A 100 22.02 -11.28 -33.03
C GLU A 100 21.70 -9.79 -33.15
N ALA A 101 21.70 -9.09 -32.02
CA ALA A 101 21.74 -7.64 -31.99
C ALA A 101 22.85 -7.23 -31.00
N ALA A 102 24.00 -6.91 -31.61
CA ALA A 102 25.08 -5.99 -31.23
C ALA A 102 25.38 -5.76 -29.73
#